data_AF-A0A1I0F5L9-F1
#
_entry.id   AF-A0A1I0F5L9-F1
#
_cell.length_a   1.000
_cell.length_b   1.000
_cell.length_c   1.000
_cell.angle_alpha   90.00
_cell.angle_beta   90.00
_cell.angle_gamma   90.00
#
_symmetry.space_group_name_H-M   'P 1'
#
loop_
_entity.id
_entity.type
_entity.pdbx_description
1 polymer ?
#
loop_
_entity_poly.entity_id
_entity_poly.type
_entity_poly.pdbx_seq_one_letter_code
_entity_poly.pdbx_strand_id
1 'polypeptide(L)'
;MTVEPAATRLRHQVPLAVWLVVVWMLLWGTWSWANLLSGSVVALTVLTLLPLPHVVGGARVRPLPLLVFLGHFVVDLFASGAEVAWQALRPGGVGRTAIVQVQLRADSDLLLTMVAEATSLVPGSLVLDLDREHRVMTLHLLPVRDLEGVARKKANVLVVEERLVRAFGSPADLAVLDGHQGKAVSTP
;
A
#
# COMPACT_ATOMS: atom_id res chain seq x y z
N MET A 1 -10.03 -28.49 12.28
CA MET A 1 -10.15 -27.43 13.30
C MET A 1 -8.90 -27.45 14.16
N THR A 2 -7.82 -26.82 13.70
CA THR A 2 -6.58 -26.66 14.47
C THR A 2 -6.77 -25.47 15.40
N VAL A 3 -6.95 -25.73 16.69
CA VAL A 3 -7.01 -24.70 17.72
C VAL A 3 -5.60 -24.11 17.83
N GLU A 4 -5.39 -23.00 17.13
CA GLU A 4 -4.16 -22.23 17.28
C GLU A 4 -4.04 -21.78 18.75
N PRO A 5 -2.90 -22.00 19.42
CA PRO A 5 -2.78 -21.66 20.84
C PRO A 5 -3.11 -20.19 21.06
N ALA A 6 -3.97 -19.89 22.04
CA ALA A 6 -4.43 -18.53 22.34
C ALA A 6 -3.27 -17.52 22.50
N ALA A 7 -2.08 -18.00 22.87
CA ALA A 7 -0.85 -17.24 23.00
C ALA A 7 -0.34 -16.60 21.69
N THR A 8 -0.48 -17.26 20.52
CA THR A 8 -0.08 -16.67 19.23
C THR A 8 -1.03 -15.56 18.82
N ARG A 9 -2.34 -15.78 19.02
CA ARG A 9 -3.39 -14.80 18.71
C ARG A 9 -3.22 -13.51 19.53
N LEU A 10 -2.91 -13.64 20.82
CA LEU A 10 -2.70 -12.50 21.71
C LEU A 10 -1.47 -11.65 21.30
N ARG A 11 -0.36 -12.29 20.91
CA ARG A 11 0.86 -11.59 20.47
C ARG A 11 0.64 -10.73 19.22
N HIS A 12 -0.20 -11.19 18.30
CA HIS A 12 -0.56 -10.42 17.09
C HIS A 12 -1.57 -9.30 17.38
N GLN A 13 -2.38 -9.43 18.44
CA GLN A 13 -3.36 -8.41 18.84
C GLN A 13 -2.76 -7.30 19.70
N VAL A 14 -1.64 -7.55 20.41
CA VAL A 14 -1.00 -6.53 21.26
C VAL A 14 -0.63 -5.25 20.48
N PRO A 15 0.04 -5.30 19.31
CA PRO A 15 0.32 -4.09 18.53
C PRO A 15 -0.95 -3.33 18.13
N LEU A 16 -2.01 -4.05 17.76
CA LEU A 16 -3.29 -3.44 17.38
C LEU A 16 -4.01 -2.82 18.59
N ALA A 17 -3.96 -3.48 19.74
CA ALA A 17 -4.49 -2.97 21.00
C ALA A 17 -3.76 -1.68 21.43
N VAL A 18 -2.43 -1.70 21.40
CA VAL A 18 -1.60 -0.53 21.71
C VAL A 18 -1.93 0.61 20.74
N TRP A 19 -2.00 0.33 19.44
CA TRP A 19 -2.38 1.32 18.44
C TRP A 19 -3.75 1.93 18.70
N LEU A 20 -4.74 1.11 19.03
CA LEU A 20 -6.11 1.56 19.30
C LEU A 20 -6.17 2.45 20.56
N VAL A 21 -5.40 2.12 21.59
CA VAL A 21 -5.25 2.97 22.79
C VAL A 21 -4.57 4.30 22.44
N VAL A 22 -3.54 4.30 21.60
CA VAL A 22 -2.87 5.52 21.15
C VAL A 22 -3.85 6.41 20.38
N VAL A 23 -4.59 5.85 19.41
CA VAL A 23 -5.63 6.58 18.66
C VAL A 23 -6.69 7.14 19.61
N TRP A 24 -7.11 6.36 20.60
CA TRP A 24 -8.05 6.82 21.63
C TRP A 24 -7.51 8.02 22.41
N MET A 25 -6.25 7.99 22.85
CA MET A 25 -5.63 9.12 23.55
C MET A 25 -5.52 10.36 22.66
N LEU A 26 -5.16 10.18 21.39
CA LEU A 26 -5.11 11.28 20.42
C LEU A 26 -6.49 11.90 20.20
N LEU A 27 -7.56 11.10 20.20
CA LEU A 27 -8.94 11.59 20.07
C LEU A 27 -9.33 12.54 21.20
N TRP A 28 -8.96 12.21 22.44
CA TRP A 28 -9.24 13.05 23.61
C TRP A 28 -8.22 14.19 23.80
N GLY A 29 -7.08 14.14 23.11
CA GLY A 29 -6.01 15.15 23.17
C GLY A 29 -5.36 15.31 24.55
N THR A 30 -5.69 14.46 25.53
CA THR A 30 -5.25 14.57 26.92
C THR A 30 -4.66 13.26 27.40
N TRP A 31 -3.43 13.34 27.93
CA TRP A 31 -2.71 12.19 28.48
C TRP A 31 -3.05 12.05 29.97
N SER A 32 -4.04 11.23 30.29
CA SER A 32 -4.48 10.95 31.66
C SER A 32 -4.61 9.44 31.90
N TRP A 33 -4.48 9.02 33.16
CA TRP A 33 -4.72 7.62 33.55
C TRP A 33 -6.16 7.19 33.22
N ALA A 34 -7.15 8.07 33.38
CA ALA A 34 -8.53 7.79 33.01
C ALA A 34 -8.68 7.47 31.50
N ASN A 35 -7.98 8.20 30.63
CA ASN A 35 -8.00 7.96 29.19
C ASN A 35 -7.25 6.67 28.81
N LEU A 36 -6.16 6.35 29.51
CA LEU A 36 -5.45 5.08 29.30
C LEU A 36 -6.33 3.88 29.67
N LEU A 37 -6.98 3.91 30.83
CA LEU A 37 -7.84 2.81 31.28
C LEU A 37 -9.07 2.68 30.38
N SER A 38 -9.77 3.77 30.09
CA SER A 38 -10.94 3.75 29.19
C SER A 38 -10.57 3.29 27.79
N GLY A 39 -9.45 3.78 27.22
CA GLY A 39 -8.96 3.35 25.93
C GLY A 39 -8.59 1.87 25.89
N SER A 40 -8.01 1.35 26.98
CA SER A 40 -7.68 -0.09 27.09
C SER A 40 -8.94 -0.95 27.11
N VAL A 41 -9.98 -0.54 27.86
CA VAL A 41 -11.27 -1.22 27.90
C VAL A 41 -11.95 -1.19 26.52
N VAL A 42 -11.94 -0.04 25.85
CA VAL A 42 -12.47 0.09 24.49
C VAL A 42 -11.69 -0.81 23.53
N ALA A 43 -10.36 -0.82 23.61
CA ALA A 43 -9.54 -1.64 22.73
C ALA A 43 -9.81 -3.14 22.88
N LEU A 44 -9.92 -3.62 24.12
CA LEU A 44 -10.31 -5.00 24.42
C LEU A 44 -11.72 -5.30 23.92
N THR A 45 -12.66 -4.38 24.10
CA THR A 45 -14.05 -4.55 23.65
C THR A 45 -14.11 -4.67 22.12
N VAL A 46 -13.41 -3.79 21.40
CA VAL A 46 -13.35 -3.84 19.92
C VAL A 46 -12.69 -5.13 19.45
N LEU A 47 -11.56 -5.53 20.04
CA LEU A 47 -10.83 -6.74 19.64
C LEU A 47 -11.59 -8.04 19.93
N THR A 48 -12.46 -8.05 20.95
CA THR A 48 -13.29 -9.21 21.28
C THR A 48 -14.55 -9.28 20.40
N LEU A 49 -15.19 -8.14 20.12
CA LEU A 49 -16.39 -8.08 19.30
C LEU A 49 -16.10 -8.16 17.79
N LEU A 50 -14.97 -7.61 17.36
CA LEU A 50 -14.52 -7.60 15.96
C LEU A 50 -13.16 -8.31 15.85
N PRO A 51 -13.12 -9.65 15.90
CA PRO A 51 -11.87 -10.38 15.72
C PRO A 51 -11.41 -10.24 14.27
N LEU A 52 -10.37 -9.41 14.04
CA LEU A 52 -9.79 -9.29 12.71
C LEU A 52 -9.12 -10.62 12.31
N PRO A 53 -9.36 -11.12 11.09
CA PRO A 53 -8.58 -12.23 10.54
C PRO A 53 -7.11 -11.82 10.47
N HIS A 54 -6.23 -12.79 10.73
CA HIS A 54 -4.80 -12.53 10.79
C HIS A 54 -4.30 -12.08 9.41
N VAL A 55 -3.49 -11.02 9.36
CA VAL A 55 -2.84 -10.62 8.09
C VAL A 55 -1.83 -11.70 7.74
N VAL A 56 -2.17 -12.52 6.74
CA VAL A 56 -1.34 -13.63 6.26
C VAL A 56 -0.22 -13.04 5.41
N GLY A 57 0.90 -12.74 6.05
CA GLY A 57 2.02 -12.07 5.41
C GLY A 57 2.81 -11.32 6.47
N GLY A 58 3.82 -11.99 7.03
CA GLY A 58 4.73 -11.37 7.99
C GLY A 58 5.52 -10.25 7.32
N ALA A 59 4.94 -9.05 7.29
CA ALA A 59 5.59 -7.86 6.76
C ALA A 59 6.80 -7.54 7.64
N ARG A 60 8.00 -7.78 7.10
CA ARG A 60 9.23 -7.39 7.78
C ARG A 60 9.56 -5.98 7.33
N VAL A 61 9.31 -5.02 8.21
CA VAL A 61 9.64 -3.62 7.93
C VAL A 61 11.15 -3.46 7.88
N ARG A 62 11.67 -3.06 6.72
CA ARG A 62 13.08 -2.74 6.51
C ARG A 62 13.21 -1.21 6.46
N PRO A 63 13.78 -0.56 7.50
CA PRO A 63 13.70 0.89 7.66
C PRO A 63 14.38 1.66 6.53
N LEU A 64 15.52 1.18 6.03
CA LEU A 64 16.24 1.87 4.95
C LEU A 64 15.46 1.85 3.62
N PRO A 65 15.02 0.69 3.08
CA PRO A 65 14.14 0.69 1.91
C PRO A 65 12.81 1.43 2.12
N LEU A 66 12.26 1.40 3.33
CA LEU A 66 11.06 2.17 3.68
C LEU A 66 11.29 3.67 3.54
N LEU A 67 12.41 4.19 4.05
CA LEU A 67 12.77 5.61 3.91
C LEU A 67 12.97 6.00 2.44
N VAL A 68 13.59 5.12 1.64
CA VAL A 68 13.76 5.35 0.19
C VAL A 68 12.42 5.37 -0.54
N PHE A 69 11.50 4.46 -0.19
CA PHE A 69 10.14 4.46 -0.71
C PHE A 69 9.42 5.76 -0.33
N LEU A 70 9.42 6.12 0.96
CA LEU A 70 8.72 7.28 1.46
C LEU A 70 9.25 8.58 0.84
N GLY A 71 10.57 8.73 0.73
CA GLY A 71 11.20 9.89 0.10
C GLY A 71 10.74 10.08 -1.35
N HIS A 72 10.77 9.02 -2.17
CA HIS A 72 10.27 9.10 -3.53
C HIS A 72 8.76 9.30 -3.60
N PHE A 73 8.01 8.60 -2.77
CA PHE A 73 6.55 8.71 -2.74
C PHE A 73 6.11 10.15 -2.43
N VAL A 74 6.77 10.82 -1.49
CA VAL A 74 6.51 12.23 -1.18
C VAL A 74 6.83 13.13 -2.38
N VAL A 75 7.97 12.92 -3.04
CA VAL A 75 8.34 13.68 -4.24
C VAL A 75 7.31 13.48 -5.36
N ASP A 76 6.95 12.23 -5.64
CA ASP A 76 5.97 11.86 -6.66
C ASP A 76 4.60 12.46 -6.33
N LEU A 77 4.18 12.42 -5.06
CA LEU A 77 2.93 13.00 -4.57
C LEU A 77 2.88 14.53 -4.82
N PHE A 78 3.93 15.26 -4.44
CA PHE A 78 3.98 16.70 -4.65
C PHE A 78 4.10 17.08 -6.13
N ALA A 79 4.91 16.35 -6.90
CA ALA A 79 5.10 16.60 -8.32
C ALA A 79 3.81 16.37 -9.11
N SER A 80 3.15 15.23 -8.90
CA SER A 80 1.85 14.92 -9.51
C SER A 80 0.74 15.87 -9.03
N GLY A 81 0.76 16.26 -7.74
CA GLY A 81 -0.18 17.25 -7.21
C GLY A 81 -0.02 18.61 -7.89
N ALA A 82 1.22 19.06 -8.11
CA ALA A 82 1.51 20.28 -8.86
C ALA A 82 1.08 20.18 -10.32
N GLU A 83 1.27 19.02 -10.96
CA GLU A 83 0.80 18.77 -12.32
C GLU A 83 -0.73 18.89 -12.42
N VAL A 84 -1.46 18.28 -11.50
CA VAL A 84 -2.93 18.38 -11.46
C VAL A 84 -3.38 19.80 -11.18
N ALA A 85 -2.73 20.51 -10.24
CA ALA A 85 -3.03 21.92 -9.98
C ALA A 85 -2.80 22.79 -11.23
N TRP A 86 -1.73 22.55 -11.97
CA TRP A 86 -1.45 23.23 -13.24
C TRP A 86 -2.51 22.91 -14.30
N GLN A 87 -2.90 21.65 -14.42
CA GLN A 87 -3.96 21.23 -15.35
C GLN A 87 -5.32 21.84 -15.01
N ALA A 88 -5.64 22.00 -13.72
CA ALA A 88 -6.88 22.62 -13.26
C ALA A 88 -6.94 24.13 -13.56
N LEU A 89 -5.79 24.82 -13.50
CA LEU A 89 -5.69 26.26 -13.78
C LEU A 89 -5.59 26.57 -15.27
N ARG A 90 -5.07 25.64 -16.09
CA ARG A 90 -4.90 25.87 -17.52
C ARG A 90 -6.25 25.77 -18.25
N PRO A 91 -6.61 26.76 -19.08
CA PRO A 91 -7.74 26.64 -20.00
C PRO A 91 -7.35 25.71 -21.16
N GLY A 92 -7.48 24.40 -20.93
CA GLY A 92 -7.25 23.35 -21.93
C GLY A 92 -8.07 22.13 -21.53
N GLY A 93 -8.92 21.63 -22.42
CA GLY A 93 -9.82 20.53 -22.13
C GLY A 93 -9.13 19.24 -21.65
N VAL A 94 -9.91 18.36 -21.03
CA VAL A 94 -9.44 17.07 -20.51
C VAL A 94 -8.88 16.22 -21.65
N GLY A 95 -7.62 15.80 -21.55
CA GLY A 95 -7.02 14.90 -22.54
C GLY A 95 -7.62 13.49 -22.49
N ARG A 96 -7.23 12.64 -23.44
CA ARG A 96 -7.71 11.25 -23.53
C ARG A 96 -7.35 10.46 -22.27
N THR A 97 -8.31 9.73 -21.72
CA THR A 97 -8.08 8.77 -20.64
C THR A 97 -7.94 7.36 -21.21
N ALA A 98 -7.37 6.44 -20.43
CA ALA A 98 -7.21 5.05 -20.83
C ALA A 98 -7.43 4.13 -19.63
N ILE A 99 -8.05 2.97 -19.84
CA ILE A 99 -8.13 1.90 -18.84
C ILE A 99 -7.07 0.86 -19.19
N VAL A 100 -6.24 0.51 -18.22
CA VAL A 100 -5.15 -0.44 -18.41
C VAL A 100 -5.11 -1.44 -17.27
N GLN A 101 -4.66 -2.65 -17.59
CA GLN A 101 -4.39 -3.69 -16.60
C GLN A 101 -2.89 -3.84 -16.41
N VAL A 102 -2.46 -3.89 -15.16
CA VAL A 102 -1.07 -4.13 -14.75
C VAL A 102 -1.02 -5.41 -13.94
N GLN A 103 -0.24 -6.37 -14.42
CA GLN A 103 0.07 -7.59 -13.67
C GLN A 103 1.13 -7.27 -12.61
N LEU A 104 0.76 -7.44 -11.35
CA LEU A 104 1.68 -7.32 -10.21
C LEU A 104 2.46 -8.63 -10.03
N ARG A 105 3.68 -8.50 -9.51
CA ARG A 105 4.66 -9.55 -9.19
C ARG A 105 4.59 -9.99 -7.73
N ALA A 106 4.19 -9.11 -6.82
CA ALA A 106 4.04 -9.43 -5.40
C ALA A 106 2.94 -10.48 -5.18
N ASP A 107 3.09 -11.33 -4.16
CA ASP A 107 2.12 -12.42 -3.87
C ASP A 107 1.35 -12.19 -2.55
N SER A 108 1.73 -11.17 -1.79
CA SER A 108 1.08 -10.82 -0.53
C SER A 108 -0.07 -9.84 -0.73
N ASP A 109 -1.27 -10.20 -0.24
CA ASP A 109 -2.44 -9.33 -0.21
C ASP A 109 -2.15 -7.94 0.38
N LEU A 110 -1.30 -7.89 1.41
CA LEU A 110 -0.88 -6.64 2.02
C LEU A 110 -0.06 -5.79 1.05
N LEU A 111 0.90 -6.40 0.32
CA LEU A 111 1.71 -5.70 -0.68
C LEU A 111 0.84 -5.20 -1.83
N LEU A 112 -0.06 -6.04 -2.35
CA LEU A 112 -1.01 -5.64 -3.39
C LEU A 112 -1.85 -4.44 -2.95
N THR A 113 -2.36 -4.49 -1.73
CA THR A 113 -3.14 -3.38 -1.15
C THR A 113 -2.28 -2.12 -1.00
N MET A 114 -1.06 -2.23 -0.49
CA MET A 114 -0.15 -1.07 -0.36
C MET A 114 0.20 -0.46 -1.73
N VAL A 115 0.38 -1.28 -2.77
CA VAL A 115 0.60 -0.79 -4.14
C VAL A 115 -0.61 -0.04 -4.67
N ALA A 116 -1.81 -0.58 -4.45
CA ALA A 116 -3.05 0.07 -4.87
C ALA A 116 -3.25 1.41 -4.15
N GLU A 117 -3.05 1.47 -2.83
CA GLU A 117 -3.15 2.70 -2.04
C GLU A 117 -2.10 3.73 -2.46
N ALA A 118 -0.83 3.33 -2.61
CA ALA A 118 0.23 4.22 -3.07
C ALA A 118 -0.04 4.78 -4.47
N THR A 119 -0.54 3.93 -5.38
CA THR A 119 -0.90 4.35 -6.75
C THR A 119 -2.12 5.27 -6.77
N SER A 120 -3.06 5.10 -5.84
CA SER A 120 -4.25 5.95 -5.72
C SER A 120 -3.93 7.31 -5.09
N LEU A 121 -2.93 7.37 -4.21
CA LEU A 121 -2.51 8.60 -3.56
C LEU A 121 -1.70 9.52 -4.48
N VAL A 122 -0.95 8.97 -5.45
CA VAL A 122 -0.19 9.76 -6.43
C VAL A 122 -1.11 10.14 -7.59
N PRO A 123 -1.43 11.45 -7.77
CA PRO A 123 -2.33 11.87 -8.83
C PRO A 123 -1.82 11.50 -10.23
N GLY A 124 -2.74 11.11 -11.11
CA GLY A 124 -2.43 10.72 -12.50
C GLY A 124 -2.93 9.32 -12.88
N SER A 125 -3.33 8.50 -11.92
CA SER A 125 -4.03 7.24 -12.12
C SER A 125 -5.00 6.99 -10.97
N LEU A 126 -6.09 6.28 -11.24
CA LEU A 126 -7.06 5.83 -10.25
C LEU A 126 -7.15 4.30 -10.32
N VAL A 127 -7.06 3.61 -9.18
CA VAL A 127 -7.31 2.18 -9.13
C VAL A 127 -8.82 1.94 -9.23
N LEU A 128 -9.26 1.21 -10.25
CA LEU A 128 -10.66 0.82 -10.43
C LEU A 128 -10.98 -0.50 -9.74
N ASP A 129 -10.06 -1.45 -9.86
CA ASP A 129 -10.23 -2.79 -9.34
C ASP A 129 -8.86 -3.44 -9.05
N LEU A 130 -8.84 -4.32 -8.05
CA LEU A 130 -7.69 -5.08 -7.64
C LEU A 130 -8.10 -6.54 -7.47
N ASP A 131 -7.81 -7.33 -8.50
CA ASP A 131 -7.94 -8.77 -8.44
C ASP A 131 -6.72 -9.35 -7.71
N ARG A 132 -6.92 -9.74 -6.45
CA ARG A 132 -5.84 -10.29 -5.60
C ARG A 132 -5.46 -11.71 -5.98
N GLU A 133 -6.42 -12.50 -6.46
CA GLU A 133 -6.21 -13.90 -6.84
C GLU A 133 -5.32 -13.99 -8.09
N HIS A 134 -5.62 -13.15 -9.09
CA HIS A 134 -4.85 -13.08 -10.32
C HIS A 134 -3.70 -12.06 -10.26
N ARG A 135 -3.60 -11.27 -9.19
CA ARG A 135 -2.62 -10.18 -8.99
C ARG A 135 -2.68 -9.13 -10.10
N VAL A 136 -3.89 -8.81 -10.57
CA VAL A 136 -4.12 -7.84 -11.65
C VAL A 136 -4.73 -6.57 -11.06
N MET A 137 -4.07 -5.45 -11.28
CA MET A 137 -4.57 -4.13 -10.92
C MET A 137 -5.09 -3.40 -12.17
N THR A 138 -6.37 -3.04 -12.15
CA THR A 138 -7.02 -2.27 -13.21
C THR A 138 -6.96 -0.78 -12.86
N LEU A 139 -6.34 0.00 -13.74
CA LEU A 139 -6.09 1.42 -13.55
C LEU A 139 -6.80 2.26 -14.59
N HIS A 140 -7.43 3.34 -14.15
CA HIS A 140 -7.87 4.44 -14.99
C HIS A 140 -6.79 5.50 -15.04
N LEU A 141 -6.15 5.68 -16.19
CA LEU A 141 -5.12 6.67 -16.41
C LEU A 141 -5.74 8.02 -16.78
N LEU A 142 -5.40 9.05 -15.99
CA LEU A 142 -5.72 10.45 -16.25
C LEU A 142 -4.69 11.05 -17.22
N PRO A 143 -4.99 12.18 -17.89
CA PRO A 143 -4.79 12.36 -19.32
C PRO A 143 -3.48 11.77 -19.88
N VAL A 144 -3.61 10.88 -20.85
CA VAL A 144 -2.48 10.26 -21.54
C VAL A 144 -2.48 10.72 -23.00
N ARG A 145 -1.31 11.11 -23.50
CA ARG A 145 -1.18 11.71 -24.84
C ARG A 145 -0.93 10.65 -25.92
N ASP A 146 -0.30 9.53 -25.56
CA ASP A 146 0.20 8.50 -26.46
C ASP A 146 0.33 7.12 -25.77
N LEU A 147 0.57 6.07 -26.57
CA LEU A 147 0.83 4.72 -26.07
C LEU A 147 2.10 4.64 -25.22
N GLU A 148 3.09 5.49 -25.49
CA GLU A 148 4.32 5.55 -24.71
C GLU A 148 4.06 6.07 -23.29
N GLY A 149 3.19 7.07 -23.14
CA GLY A 149 2.71 7.54 -21.84
C GLY A 149 1.96 6.48 -21.05
N VAL A 150 1.21 5.61 -21.73
CA VAL A 150 0.60 4.43 -21.11
C VAL A 150 1.68 3.49 -20.57
N ALA A 151 2.66 3.13 -21.40
CA ALA A 151 3.75 2.24 -21.02
C ALA A 151 4.54 2.79 -19.82
N ARG A 152 4.84 4.08 -19.81
CA ARG A 152 5.51 4.76 -18.70
C ARG A 152 4.71 4.70 -17.39
N LYS A 153 3.39 4.93 -17.44
CA LYS A 153 2.54 4.82 -16.24
C LYS A 153 2.49 3.38 -15.71
N LYS A 154 2.40 2.38 -16.59
CA LYS A 154 2.49 0.97 -16.19
C LYS A 154 3.84 0.65 -15.54
N ALA A 155 4.94 1.15 -16.10
CA ALA A 155 6.28 0.96 -15.54
C ALA A 155 6.42 1.61 -14.15
N ASN A 156 5.88 2.82 -13.95
CA ASN A 156 5.91 3.49 -12.66
C ASN A 156 5.21 2.69 -11.55
N VAL A 157 4.08 2.05 -11.86
CA VAL A 157 3.38 1.16 -10.92
C VAL A 157 4.26 -0.01 -10.49
N LEU A 158 5.00 -0.60 -11.43
CA LEU A 158 5.95 -1.67 -11.11
C LEU A 158 7.15 -1.16 -10.29
N VAL A 159 7.60 0.08 -10.49
CA VAL A 159 8.63 0.69 -9.63
C VAL A 159 8.11 0.89 -8.21
N VAL A 160 6.88 1.35 -8.04
CA VAL A 160 6.23 1.50 -6.73
C VAL A 160 6.12 0.15 -6.02
N GLU A 161 5.64 -0.87 -6.73
CA GLU A 161 5.63 -2.25 -6.25
C GLU A 161 7.00 -2.70 -5.77
N GLU A 162 8.03 -2.54 -6.61
CA GLU A 162 9.38 -2.99 -6.29
C GLU A 162 9.91 -2.33 -5.00
N ARG A 163 9.65 -1.03 -4.82
CA ARG A 163 10.02 -0.30 -3.61
C ARG A 163 9.26 -0.81 -2.37
N LEU A 164 7.96 -1.08 -2.50
CA LEU A 164 7.13 -1.61 -1.42
C LEU A 164 7.53 -3.03 -1.03
N VAL A 165 7.79 -3.91 -1.98
CA VAL A 165 8.29 -5.26 -1.71
C VAL A 165 9.68 -5.20 -1.05
N ARG A 166 10.57 -4.28 -1.46
CA ARG A 166 11.84 -4.10 -0.74
C ARG A 166 11.67 -3.60 0.69
N ALA A 167 10.63 -2.81 0.97
CA ALA A 167 10.36 -2.25 2.29
C ALA A 167 9.62 -3.21 3.24
N PHE A 168 8.69 -4.01 2.73
CA PHE A 168 7.77 -4.83 3.53
C PHE A 168 7.72 -6.31 3.16
N GLY A 169 8.28 -6.69 2.01
CA GLY A 169 8.17 -8.03 1.44
C GLY A 169 8.85 -9.11 2.28
N SER A 170 8.29 -10.31 2.18
CA SER A 170 8.90 -11.52 2.73
C SER A 170 10.13 -11.95 1.89
N PRO A 171 10.98 -12.85 2.41
CA PRO A 171 12.07 -13.43 1.60
C PRO A 171 11.59 -14.09 0.30
N ALA A 172 10.37 -14.65 0.29
CA ALA A 172 9.77 -15.23 -0.90
C ALA A 172 9.39 -14.15 -1.93
N ASP A 173 8.79 -13.04 -1.49
CA ASP A 173 8.44 -11.92 -2.37
C ASP A 173 9.68 -11.29 -3.03
N LEU A 174 10.77 -11.17 -2.27
CA LEU A 174 12.05 -10.68 -2.77
C LEU A 174 12.63 -11.63 -3.84
N ALA A 175 12.60 -12.95 -3.60
CA ALA A 175 13.08 -13.93 -4.56
C ALA A 175 12.28 -13.93 -5.88
N VAL A 176 10.95 -13.70 -5.81
CA VAL A 176 10.10 -13.56 -7.00
C VAL A 176 10.49 -12.33 -7.82
N LEU A 177 10.73 -11.19 -7.15
CA LEU A 177 11.22 -9.98 -7.83
C LEU A 177 12.57 -10.18 -8.51
N ASP A 178 13.53 -10.75 -7.80
CA ASP A 178 14.89 -10.96 -8.33
C ASP A 178 14.88 -11.94 -9.52
N GLY A 179 14.02 -12.98 -9.48
CA GLY A 179 13.82 -13.91 -10.60
C GLY A 179 13.18 -13.27 -11.84
N HIS A 180 12.34 -12.25 -11.68
CA HIS A 180 11.78 -11.50 -12.80
C HIS A 180 12.79 -10.51 -13.41
N GLN A 181 13.65 -9.90 -12.59
CA GLN A 181 14.75 -9.07 -13.09
C GLN A 181 15.75 -9.89 -13.91
N GLY A 182 16.06 -11.12 -13.49
CA GLY A 182 16.93 -12.02 -14.26
C GLY A 182 16.37 -12.44 -15.64
N LYS A 183 15.05 -12.53 -15.78
CA LYS A 183 14.38 -12.80 -17.07
C LYS A 183 14.32 -11.58 -17.99
N ALA A 184 14.17 -10.37 -17.44
CA ALA A 184 14.16 -9.14 -18.23
C ALA A 184 15.55 -8.79 -18.82
N VAL A 185 16.64 -9.18 -18.15
CA VAL A 185 18.02 -8.92 -18.61
C VAL A 185 18.53 -9.96 -19.63
N SER A 186 17.85 -11.10 -19.79
CA SER A 186 18.29 -12.23 -20.63
C SER A 186 17.61 -12.31 -22.01
N THR A 187 16.95 -11.24 -22.46
CA THR A 187 16.44 -11.17 -23.85
C THR A 187 17.52 -10.54 -24.73
N PRO A 188 18.15 -11.28 -25.66
CA PRO A 188 19.15 -10.74 -26.59
C PRO A 188 18.56 -9.78 -27.62
#